data_AF-A0A2Y9AD00-F1
#
_entry.id   AF-A0A2Y9AD00-F1
#
_cell.length_a   1.000
_cell.length_b   1.000
_cell.length_c   1.000
_cell.angle_alpha   90.00
_cell.angle_beta   90.00
_cell.angle_gamma   90.00
#
_symmetry.space_group_name_H-M   'P 1'
#
loop_
_entity.id
_entity.type
_entity.pdbx_description
1 polymer ?
#
loop_
_entity_poly.entity_id
_entity_poly.type
_entity_poly.pdbx_seq_one_letter_code
_entity_poly.pdbx_strand_id
1 'polypeptide(L)'
;MESLSVPPDVRLARTVRALRDAVVGCGAACLGLAVVAAAILALSGSDPLLAGPTLTILGGGQLLALVGAAVAALGLRGALVGRPLADVVGATRARLRRVVRATLVWSVGAAVGWALADPARTVLFLALGAVTAQLAVVVLVLRRRLPREH
;
A
#
# COMPACT_ATOMS: atom_id res chain seq x y z
N MET A 1 -9.98 39.01 10.23
CA MET A 1 -10.35 37.58 10.38
C MET A 1 -9.13 36.84 10.88
N GLU A 2 -8.96 36.76 12.20
CA GLU A 2 -7.93 35.92 12.81
C GLU A 2 -8.22 34.46 12.47
N SER A 3 -7.32 33.84 11.71
CA SER A 3 -7.33 32.40 11.52
C SER A 3 -7.08 31.78 12.90
N LEU A 4 -8.14 31.32 13.56
CA LEU A 4 -8.04 30.55 14.79
C LEU A 4 -7.11 29.36 14.55
N SER A 5 -5.86 29.50 15.00
CA SER A 5 -4.82 28.51 14.79
C SER A 5 -5.26 27.23 15.49
N VAL A 6 -5.46 26.15 14.72
CA VAL A 6 -5.90 24.86 15.25
C VAL A 6 -4.97 24.44 16.41
N PRO A 7 -5.52 24.09 17.59
CA PRO A 7 -4.70 23.70 18.73
C PRO A 7 -3.76 22.52 18.39
N PRO A 8 -2.53 22.51 18.93
CA PRO A 8 -1.52 21.48 18.62
C PRO A 8 -2.03 20.07 18.93
N ASP A 9 -2.81 19.90 19.99
CA ASP A 9 -3.38 18.60 20.41
C ASP A 9 -4.34 18.04 19.37
N VAL A 10 -5.13 18.91 18.73
CA VAL A 10 -6.06 18.52 17.66
C VAL A 10 -5.29 18.07 16.41
N ARG A 11 -4.14 18.69 16.11
CA ARG A 11 -3.27 18.28 14.99
C ARG A 11 -2.61 16.92 15.27
N LEU A 12 -2.15 16.70 16.49
CA LEU A 12 -1.56 15.43 16.91
C LEU A 12 -2.60 14.30 16.86
N ALA A 13 -3.79 14.51 17.42
CA ALA A 13 -4.88 13.54 17.40
C ALA A 13 -5.30 13.16 15.96
N ARG A 14 -5.40 14.14 15.05
CA ARG A 14 -5.70 13.89 13.63
C ARG A 14 -4.60 13.09 12.96
N THR A 15 -3.34 13.40 13.24
CA THR A 15 -2.18 12.71 12.66
C THR A 15 -2.07 11.27 13.14
N VAL A 16 -2.26 11.03 14.43
CA VAL A 16 -2.31 9.69 15.03
C VAL A 16 -3.43 8.86 14.41
N ARG A 17 -4.65 9.42 14.26
CA ARG A 17 -5.77 8.74 13.60
C ARG A 17 -5.45 8.39 12.16
N ALA A 18 -4.93 9.34 11.37
CA ALA A 18 -4.58 9.09 9.98
C ALA A 18 -3.49 8.02 9.81
N LEU A 19 -2.50 7.98 10.71
CA LEU A 19 -1.45 6.96 10.69
C LEU A 19 -1.98 5.59 11.11
N ARG A 20 -2.87 5.52 12.11
CA ARG A 20 -3.55 4.29 12.51
C ARG A 20 -4.41 3.74 11.38
N ASP A 21 -5.21 4.59 10.74
CA ASP A 21 -6.02 4.21 9.57
C ASP A 21 -5.14 3.69 8.44
N ALA A 22 -3.94 4.25 8.28
CA ALA A 22 -2.99 3.79 7.28
C ALA A 22 -2.44 2.39 7.59
N VAL A 23 -2.12 2.10 8.86
CA VAL A 23 -1.71 0.75 9.27
C VAL A 23 -2.84 -0.26 9.04
N VAL A 24 -4.05 0.06 9.50
CA VAL A 24 -5.23 -0.83 9.35
C VAL A 24 -5.58 -1.03 7.88
N GLY A 25 -5.57 0.03 7.07
CA GLY A 25 -5.87 -0.03 5.65
C GLY A 25 -4.86 -0.86 4.87
N CYS A 26 -3.55 -0.70 5.14
CA CYS A 26 -2.52 -1.55 4.54
C CYS A 26 -2.65 -3.02 4.97
N GLY A 27 -2.97 -3.29 6.23
CA GLY A 27 -3.23 -4.63 6.73
C GLY A 27 -4.45 -5.29 6.06
N ALA A 28 -5.56 -4.57 5.95
CA ALA A 28 -6.76 -5.03 5.27
C ALA A 28 -6.51 -5.31 3.78
N ALA A 29 -5.75 -4.46 3.10
CA ALA A 29 -5.36 -4.68 1.72
C ALA A 29 -4.46 -5.93 1.56
N CYS A 30 -3.53 -6.15 2.50
CA CYS A 30 -2.70 -7.36 2.51
C CYS A 30 -3.54 -8.63 2.67
N LEU A 31 -4.55 -8.60 3.54
CA LEU A 31 -5.50 -9.71 3.71
C LEU A 31 -6.35 -9.92 2.45
N GLY A 32 -6.86 -8.85 1.83
CA GLY A 32 -7.59 -8.94 0.57
C GLY A 32 -6.78 -9.61 -0.53
N LEU A 33 -5.50 -9.21 -0.68
CA LEU A 33 -4.57 -9.85 -1.62
C LEU A 33 -4.35 -11.33 -1.29
N ALA A 34 -4.26 -11.69 0.00
CA ALA A 34 -4.11 -13.08 0.43
C ALA A 34 -5.33 -13.93 0.06
N VAL A 35 -6.54 -13.41 0.26
CA VAL A 35 -7.78 -14.10 -0.09
C VAL A 35 -7.87 -14.30 -1.60
N VAL A 36 -7.55 -13.27 -2.40
CA VAL A 36 -7.53 -13.40 -3.87
C VAL A 36 -6.49 -14.42 -4.32
N ALA A 37 -5.28 -14.40 -3.75
CA ALA A 37 -4.24 -15.39 -4.04
C ALA A 37 -4.70 -16.81 -3.70
N ALA A 38 -5.30 -17.02 -2.52
CA ALA A 38 -5.80 -18.32 -2.10
C ALA A 38 -6.95 -18.81 -3.00
N ALA A 39 -7.88 -17.92 -3.38
CA ALA A 39 -8.97 -18.26 -4.28
C ALA A 39 -8.47 -18.66 -5.67
N ILE A 40 -7.49 -17.93 -6.21
CA ILE A 40 -6.87 -18.27 -7.50
C ILE A 40 -6.16 -19.62 -7.39
N LEU A 41 -5.37 -19.86 -6.34
CA LEU A 41 -4.69 -21.16 -6.15
C LEU A 41 -5.68 -22.33 -6.01
N ALA A 42 -6.78 -22.12 -5.28
CA ALA A 42 -7.83 -23.12 -5.10
C ALA A 42 -8.58 -23.42 -6.42
N LEU A 43 -8.96 -22.38 -7.19
CA LEU A 43 -9.64 -22.52 -8.48
C LEU A 43 -8.73 -23.08 -9.57
N SER A 44 -7.43 -22.80 -9.49
CA SER A 44 -6.43 -23.26 -10.47
C SER A 44 -6.09 -24.74 -10.33
N GLY A 45 -6.58 -25.42 -9.29
CA GLY A 45 -6.45 -26.87 -9.16
C GLY A 45 -5.02 -27.39 -9.24
N SER A 46 -4.05 -26.63 -8.70
CA SER A 46 -2.60 -26.92 -8.79
C SER A 46 -1.97 -26.77 -10.18
N ASP A 47 -2.54 -26.00 -11.12
CA ASP A 47 -1.85 -25.67 -12.38
C ASP A 47 -0.52 -24.96 -12.06
N PRO A 48 0.64 -25.62 -12.27
CA PRO A 48 1.94 -25.06 -11.91
C PRO A 48 2.26 -23.79 -12.69
N LEU A 49 1.60 -23.59 -13.84
CA LEU A 49 1.76 -22.40 -14.68
C LEU A 49 1.12 -21.15 -14.06
N LEU A 50 0.17 -21.30 -13.13
CA LEU A 50 -0.48 -20.18 -12.44
C LEU A 50 0.15 -19.87 -11.08
N ALA A 51 0.92 -20.80 -10.51
CA ALA A 51 1.61 -20.61 -9.24
C ALA A 51 2.67 -19.50 -9.32
N GLY A 52 3.50 -19.49 -10.37
CA GLY A 52 4.54 -18.48 -10.59
C GLY A 52 4.01 -17.04 -10.69
N PRO A 53 3.05 -16.75 -11.59
CA PRO A 53 2.43 -15.43 -11.71
C PRO A 53 1.74 -14.98 -10.43
N THR A 54 1.01 -15.89 -9.77
CA THR A 54 0.31 -15.59 -8.51
C THR A 54 1.31 -15.22 -7.41
N LEU A 55 2.35 -16.03 -7.21
CA LEU A 55 3.38 -15.77 -6.18
C LEU A 55 4.15 -14.47 -6.45
N THR A 56 4.50 -14.20 -7.70
CA THR A 56 5.30 -13.00 -8.04
C THR A 56 4.47 -11.71 -8.01
N ILE A 57 3.27 -11.70 -8.61
CA ILE A 57 2.44 -10.50 -8.70
C ILE A 57 1.74 -10.20 -7.38
N LEU A 58 1.08 -11.19 -6.77
CA LEU A 58 0.36 -10.99 -5.50
C LEU A 58 1.32 -11.00 -4.32
N GLY A 59 2.29 -11.91 -4.28
CA GLY A 59 3.28 -11.96 -3.20
C GLY A 59 4.15 -10.70 -3.14
N GLY A 60 4.59 -10.17 -4.29
CA GLY A 60 5.26 -8.87 -4.33
C GLY A 60 4.36 -7.72 -3.88
N GLY A 61 3.07 -7.76 -4.24
CA GLY A 61 2.05 -6.87 -3.72
C GLY A 61 1.92 -6.91 -2.19
N GLN A 62 1.86 -8.10 -1.61
CA GLN A 62 1.77 -8.31 -0.17
C GLN A 62 3.01 -7.80 0.56
N LEU A 63 4.22 -8.08 0.05
CA LEU A 63 5.45 -7.55 0.64
C LEU A 63 5.45 -6.02 0.66
N LEU A 64 5.01 -5.38 -0.42
CA LEU A 64 4.92 -3.93 -0.48
C LEU A 64 3.81 -3.36 0.42
N ALA A 65 2.73 -4.11 0.63
CA ALA A 65 1.69 -3.76 1.62
C ALA A 65 2.25 -3.76 3.04
N LEU A 66 3.04 -4.78 3.39
CA LEU A 66 3.73 -4.88 4.68
C LEU A 66 4.74 -3.75 4.86
N VAL A 67 5.52 -3.41 3.82
CA VAL A 67 6.42 -2.24 3.86
C VAL A 67 5.64 -0.95 4.08
N GLY A 68 4.50 -0.78 3.40
CA GLY A 68 3.60 0.36 3.59
C GLY A 68 3.07 0.47 5.03
N ALA A 69 2.64 -0.65 5.60
CA ALA A 69 2.19 -0.74 6.99
C ALA A 69 3.32 -0.41 7.98
N ALA A 70 4.53 -0.95 7.77
CA ALA A 70 5.70 -0.68 8.59
C ALA A 70 6.08 0.80 8.55
N VAL A 71 6.06 1.44 7.38
CA VAL A 71 6.31 2.88 7.24
C VAL A 71 5.28 3.69 8.03
N ALA A 72 4.00 3.34 7.95
CA ALA A 72 2.95 4.01 8.71
C ALA A 72 3.11 3.81 10.23
N ALA A 73 3.45 2.60 10.66
CA ALA A 73 3.69 2.26 12.07
C ALA A 73 4.91 3.00 12.64
N LEU A 74 5.99 3.12 11.86
CA LEU A 74 7.17 3.90 12.23
C LEU A 74 6.84 5.39 12.35
N GLY A 75 6.00 5.93 11.45
CA GLY A 75 5.47 7.29 11.55
C GLY A 75 4.66 7.47 12.84
N LEU A 76 3.77 6.53 13.14
CA LEU A 76 2.95 6.56 14.35
C LEU A 76 3.82 6.54 15.62
N ARG A 77 4.80 5.63 15.68
CA ARG A 77 5.74 5.55 16.79
C ARG A 77 6.54 6.84 16.95
N GLY A 78 6.98 7.45 15.85
CA GLY A 78 7.66 8.74 15.86
C GLY A 78 6.81 9.85 16.48
N ALA A 79 5.52 9.92 16.12
CA ALA A 79 4.59 10.89 16.68
C ALA A 79 4.32 10.65 18.18
N LEU A 80 4.19 9.39 18.60
CA LEU A 80 3.94 9.02 20.00
C LEU A 80 5.15 9.27 20.92
N VAL A 81 6.37 9.20 20.40
CA VAL A 81 7.61 9.50 21.13
C VAL A 81 7.89 11.02 21.18
N GLY A 82 6.98 11.85 20.65
CA GLY A 82 7.09 13.31 20.74
C GLY A 82 8.04 13.95 19.74
N ARG A 83 8.36 13.27 18.63
CA ARG A 83 9.15 13.90 17.56
C ARG A 83 8.38 15.06 16.91
N PRO A 84 9.08 16.06 16.33
CA PRO A 84 8.45 17.14 15.59
C PRO A 84 7.49 16.58 14.53
N LEU A 85 6.23 16.98 14.61
CA LEU A 85 5.15 16.41 13.80
C LEU A 85 5.40 16.63 12.29
N ALA A 86 5.97 17.79 11.94
CA ALA A 86 6.36 18.17 10.57
C ALA A 86 7.32 17.15 9.95
N ASP A 87 8.39 16.80 10.68
CA ASP A 87 9.41 15.85 10.23
C ASP A 87 8.82 14.44 10.07
N VAL A 88 8.00 14.01 11.04
CA VAL A 88 7.35 12.70 11.02
C VAL A 88 6.40 12.58 9.83
N VAL A 89 5.54 13.57 9.61
CA VAL A 89 4.58 13.59 8.49
C VAL A 89 5.30 13.67 7.15
N GLY A 90 6.29 14.56 7.03
CA GLY A 90 7.11 14.73 5.83
C GLY A 90 7.84 13.44 5.44
N ALA A 91 8.56 12.84 6.38
CA ALA A 91 9.30 11.60 6.16
C ALA A 91 8.37 10.43 5.83
N THR A 92 7.26 10.28 6.56
CA THR A 92 6.27 9.22 6.31
C THR A 92 5.65 9.38 4.93
N ARG A 93 5.26 10.60 4.54
CA ARG A 93 4.69 10.89 3.21
C ARG A 93 5.66 10.63 2.07
N ALA A 94 6.96 10.93 2.25
CA ALA A 94 8.00 10.64 1.28
C ALA A 94 8.24 9.12 1.13
N ARG A 95 8.25 8.38 2.25
CA ARG A 95 8.39 6.91 2.25
C ARG A 95 7.17 6.23 1.62
N LEU A 96 5.95 6.62 1.99
CA LEU A 96 4.73 6.09 1.37
C LEU A 96 4.66 6.40 -0.13
N ARG A 97 5.18 7.55 -0.57
CA ARG A 97 5.35 7.86 -2.01
C ARG A 97 6.24 6.86 -2.72
N ARG A 98 7.34 6.45 -2.09
CA ARG A 98 8.24 5.43 -2.63
C ARG A 98 7.56 4.07 -2.68
N VAL A 99 6.81 3.70 -1.65
CA VAL A 99 6.02 2.44 -1.64
C VAL A 99 5.02 2.43 -2.79
N VAL A 100 4.22 3.49 -2.99
CA VAL A 100 3.27 3.59 -4.12
C VAL A 100 3.97 3.40 -5.47
N ARG A 101 5.10 4.10 -5.69
CA ARG A 101 5.85 3.97 -6.94
C ARG A 101 6.40 2.57 -7.13
N ALA A 102 6.96 1.98 -6.07
CA ALA A 102 7.48 0.62 -6.11
C ALA A 102 6.37 -0.39 -6.43
N THR A 103 5.18 -0.24 -5.83
CA THR A 103 4.02 -1.09 -6.13
C THR A 103 3.61 -0.98 -7.59
N LEU A 104 3.47 0.24 -8.12
CA LEU A 104 3.08 0.42 -9.53
C LEU A 104 4.12 -0.14 -10.49
N VAL A 105 5.41 0.15 -10.26
CA VAL A 105 6.51 -0.37 -11.09
C VAL A 105 6.56 -1.90 -11.02
N TRP A 106 6.40 -2.48 -9.84
CA TRP A 106 6.35 -3.93 -9.66
C TRP A 106 5.15 -4.55 -10.39
N SER A 107 3.95 -4.03 -10.19
CA SER A 107 2.73 -4.55 -10.82
C SER A 107 2.81 -4.51 -12.34
N VAL A 108 3.28 -3.39 -12.91
CA VAL A 108 3.44 -3.25 -14.36
C VAL A 108 4.54 -4.17 -14.86
N GLY A 109 5.71 -4.16 -14.21
CA GLY A 109 6.85 -4.99 -14.62
C GLY A 109 6.54 -6.48 -14.58
N ALA A 110 5.88 -6.95 -13.52
CA ALA A 110 5.50 -8.35 -13.37
C ALA A 110 4.40 -8.75 -14.37
N ALA A 111 3.38 -7.90 -14.59
CA ALA A 111 2.34 -8.18 -15.57
C ALA A 111 2.89 -8.24 -17.01
N VAL A 112 3.77 -7.30 -17.38
CA VAL A 112 4.44 -7.29 -18.69
C VAL A 112 5.36 -8.49 -18.84
N GLY A 113 6.16 -8.82 -17.81
CA GLY A 113 7.07 -9.97 -17.84
C GLY A 113 6.32 -11.29 -18.10
N TRP A 114 5.19 -11.50 -17.43
CA TRP A 114 4.37 -12.69 -17.65
C TRP A 114 3.60 -12.66 -18.96
N ALA A 115 3.09 -11.51 -19.39
CA ALA A 115 2.41 -11.37 -20.68
C ALA A 115 3.33 -11.68 -21.87
N LEU A 116 4.63 -11.36 -21.77
CA LEU A 116 5.63 -11.71 -22.78
C LEU A 116 5.96 -13.21 -22.75
N ALA A 117 5.92 -13.85 -21.59
CA ALA A 117 6.18 -15.28 -21.44
C ALA A 117 5.00 -16.15 -21.90
N ASP A 118 3.76 -15.72 -21.65
CA ASP A 118 2.54 -16.43 -22.05
C ASP A 118 1.43 -15.45 -22.49
N PRO A 119 1.40 -15.07 -23.79
CA PRO A 119 0.47 -14.08 -24.32
C PRO A 119 -1.00 -14.49 -24.18
N ALA A 120 -1.28 -15.80 -24.21
CA ALA A 120 -2.65 -16.33 -24.17
C ALA A 120 -3.34 -16.02 -22.82
N ARG A 121 -2.55 -15.74 -21.77
CA ARG A 121 -3.03 -15.48 -20.41
C ARG A 121 -2.82 -14.03 -19.96
N THR A 122 -2.51 -13.12 -20.90
CA THR A 122 -2.26 -11.70 -20.64
C THR A 122 -3.38 -11.04 -19.83
N VAL A 123 -4.63 -11.35 -20.13
CA VAL A 123 -5.81 -10.80 -19.42
C VAL A 123 -5.78 -11.17 -17.93
N LEU A 124 -5.36 -12.39 -17.59
CA LEU A 124 -5.23 -12.85 -16.21
C LEU A 124 -4.10 -12.10 -15.48
N PHE A 125 -2.94 -11.92 -16.13
CA PHE A 125 -1.81 -11.19 -15.53
C PHE A 125 -2.12 -9.71 -15.33
N LEU A 126 -2.87 -9.10 -16.25
CA LEU A 126 -3.37 -7.74 -16.10
C LEU A 126 -4.39 -7.62 -14.96
N ALA A 127 -5.30 -8.59 -14.82
CA ALA A 127 -6.25 -8.61 -13.71
C ALA A 127 -5.53 -8.73 -12.36
N LEU A 128 -4.54 -9.63 -12.26
CA LEU A 128 -3.68 -9.77 -11.08
C LEU A 128 -2.92 -8.48 -10.76
N GLY A 129 -2.31 -7.86 -11.78
CA GLY A 129 -1.62 -6.59 -11.65
C GLY A 129 -2.54 -5.45 -11.18
N ALA A 130 -3.79 -5.41 -11.69
CA ALA A 130 -4.79 -4.43 -11.30
C ALA A 130 -5.21 -4.60 -9.84
N VAL A 131 -5.43 -5.84 -9.36
CA VAL A 131 -5.70 -6.13 -7.95
C VAL A 131 -4.54 -5.68 -7.07
N THR A 132 -3.29 -5.97 -7.46
CA THR A 132 -2.11 -5.47 -6.72
C THR A 132 -2.02 -3.93 -6.76
N ALA A 133 -2.40 -3.29 -7.86
CA ALA A 133 -2.43 -1.83 -7.97
C ALA A 133 -3.51 -1.17 -7.10
N GLN A 134 -4.55 -1.89 -6.65
CA GLN A 134 -5.50 -1.36 -5.67
C GLN A 134 -4.82 -0.97 -4.35
N LEU A 135 -3.74 -1.66 -3.97
CA LEU A 135 -2.89 -1.27 -2.85
C LEU A 135 -2.34 0.15 -3.01
N ALA A 136 -1.90 0.51 -4.22
CA ALA A 136 -1.39 1.83 -4.52
C ALA A 136 -2.49 2.90 -4.29
N VAL A 137 -3.74 2.61 -4.69
CA VAL A 137 -4.90 3.49 -4.48
C VAL A 137 -5.19 3.67 -2.99
N VAL A 138 -5.21 2.59 -2.22
CA VAL A 138 -5.40 2.62 -0.76
C VAL A 138 -4.34 3.52 -0.10
N VAL A 139 -3.06 3.30 -0.42
CA VAL A 139 -1.96 4.13 0.11
C VAL A 139 -2.09 5.59 -0.35
N LEU A 140 -2.57 5.85 -1.57
CA LEU A 140 -2.76 7.21 -2.09
C LEU A 140 -3.89 7.96 -1.38
N VAL A 141 -5.01 7.28 -1.11
CA VAL A 141 -6.14 7.82 -0.32
C VAL A 141 -5.70 8.11 1.11
N LEU A 142 -4.99 7.17 1.75
CA LEU A 142 -4.44 7.36 3.09
C LEU A 142 -3.46 8.55 3.15
N ARG A 143 -2.60 8.69 2.14
CA ARG A 143 -1.68 9.83 2.02
C ARG A 143 -2.43 11.16 1.89
N ARG A 144 -3.60 11.18 1.24
CA ARG A 144 -4.43 12.40 1.10
C ARG A 144 -5.10 12.80 2.41
N ARG A 145 -5.30 11.87 3.34
CA ARG A 145 -5.87 12.13 4.68
C ARG A 145 -4.85 12.67 5.69
N LEU A 146 -3.55 12.58 5.40
CA LEU A 146 -2.53 13.25 6.21
C LEU A 146 -2.65 14.78 6.05
N PRO A 147 -2.71 15.54 7.16
CA PRO A 147 -2.85 16.98 7.11
C PRO A 147 -1.72 17.61 6.28
N ARG A 148 -2.09 18.56 5.41
CA ARG A 148 -1.12 19.41 4.70
C ARG A 148 -0.74 20.54 5.65
N GLU A 149 0.56 20.74 5.86
CA GLU A 149 1.03 21.97 6.51
C GLU A 149 0.77 23.13 5.54
N HIS A 150 -0.03 24.09 6.01
CA HIS A 150 -0.15 25.45 5.48
C HIS A 150 0.40 26.38 6.54
#